data_AF-A0A1J6VY77-F1
#
_entry.id   AF-A0A1J6VY77-F1
#
_cell.length_a   1.000
_cell.length_b   1.000
_cell.length_c   1.000
_cell.angle_alpha   90.00
_cell.angle_beta   90.00
_cell.angle_gamma   90.00
#
_symmetry.space_group_name_H-M   'P 1'
#
loop_
_entity.id
_entity.type
_entity.pdbx_description
1 polymer ?
#
loop_
_entity_poly.entity_id
_entity_poly.type
_entity_poly.pdbx_seq_one_letter_code
_entity_poly.pdbx_strand_id
1 'polypeptide(L)'
;MSRRKLLVPEARQAMDQLKAKVAGVSDPKEAKFEAAREQGIPLDKGYNGKLTSEQAGKIGGRMGGNMVKELVRMAQENLSKK
;
A
#
# COMPACT_ATOMS: atom_id res chain seq x y z
N MET A 1 -5.66 10.19 15.37
CA MET A 1 -6.69 9.35 14.74
C MET A 1 -6.45 9.27 13.24
N SER A 2 -6.25 8.08 12.68
CA SER A 2 -6.12 7.91 11.22
C SER A 2 -7.50 8.08 10.57
N ARG A 3 -7.66 9.04 9.65
CA ARG A 3 -8.94 9.31 8.96
C ARG A 3 -9.37 8.21 7.96
N ARG A 4 -8.60 7.11 7.84
CA ARG A 4 -8.88 6.03 6.89
C ARG A 4 -9.69 4.93 7.59
N LYS A 5 -10.98 4.82 7.25
CA LYS A 5 -11.88 3.79 7.78
C LYS A 5 -11.93 2.62 6.80
N LEU A 6 -11.58 1.42 7.28
CA LEU A 6 -11.79 0.19 6.51
C LEU A 6 -13.27 -0.19 6.53
N LEU A 7 -13.72 -0.90 5.50
CA LEU A 7 -15.07 -1.47 5.47
C LEU A 7 -15.27 -2.46 6.63
N VAL A 8 -14.24 -3.26 6.93
CA VAL A 8 -14.17 -4.15 8.09
C VAL A 8 -13.11 -3.62 9.04
N PRO A 9 -13.47 -2.94 10.14
CA PRO A 9 -12.51 -2.33 11.07
C PRO A 9 -11.49 -3.32 11.64
N GLU A 10 -11.92 -4.55 11.93
CA GLU A 10 -11.14 -5.62 12.56
C GLU A 10 -10.01 -6.11 11.65
N ALA A 11 -10.14 -5.90 10.33
CA ALA A 11 -9.13 -6.29 9.35
C ALA A 11 -7.87 -5.40 9.39
N ARG A 12 -7.82 -4.38 10.25
CA ARG A 12 -6.73 -3.37 10.28
C ARG A 12 -5.34 -3.99 10.30
N GLN A 13 -5.12 -4.94 11.21
CA GLN A 13 -3.83 -5.62 11.38
C GLN A 13 -3.48 -6.48 10.16
N ALA A 14 -4.43 -7.26 9.65
CA ALA A 14 -4.23 -8.07 8.44
C ALA A 14 -3.92 -7.20 7.22
N MET A 15 -4.58 -6.04 7.09
CA MET A 15 -4.29 -5.08 6.02
C MET A 15 -2.90 -4.46 6.13
N ASP A 16 -2.41 -4.23 7.35
CA ASP A 16 -1.04 -3.75 7.54
C ASP A 16 -0.02 -4.84 7.23
N GLN A 17 -0.25 -6.08 7.62
CA GLN A 17 0.59 -7.22 7.21
C GLN A 17 0.60 -7.41 5.69
N LEU A 18 -0.56 -7.32 5.04
CA LEU A 18 -0.66 -7.40 3.59
C LEU A 18 0.12 -6.29 2.90
N LYS A 19 0.01 -5.05 3.41
CA LYS A 19 0.77 -3.90 2.88
C LYS A 19 2.28 -4.15 2.96
N ALA A 20 2.76 -4.63 4.11
CA ALA A 20 4.17 -4.96 4.31
C ALA A 20 4.62 -6.06 3.33
N LYS A 21 3.85 -7.15 3.24
CA LYS A 21 4.13 -8.27 2.32
C LYS A 21 4.19 -7.84 0.86
N VAL A 22 3.19 -7.09 0.38
CA VAL A 22 3.09 -6.65 -1.01
C VAL A 22 4.20 -5.68 -1.39
N ALA A 23 4.63 -4.83 -0.46
CA ALA A 23 5.74 -3.91 -0.67
C ALA A 23 7.12 -4.53 -0.39
N GLY A 24 7.20 -5.79 0.07
CA GLY A 24 8.47 -6.45 0.37
C GLY A 24 9.24 -5.83 1.55
N VAL A 25 8.53 -5.19 2.49
CA VAL A 25 9.13 -4.50 3.65
C VAL A 25 8.69 -5.15 4.96
N SER A 26 9.50 -5.00 6.01
CA SER A 26 9.16 -5.50 7.35
C SER A 26 8.17 -4.61 8.09
N ASP A 27 8.26 -3.28 7.93
CA ASP A 27 7.32 -2.31 8.51
C ASP A 27 6.36 -1.77 7.44
N PRO A 28 5.03 -1.89 7.59
CA PRO A 28 4.05 -1.33 6.65
C PRO A 28 4.17 0.19 6.43
N LYS A 29 4.81 0.95 7.34
CA LYS A 29 5.06 2.38 7.17
C LYS A 29 6.13 2.67 6.12
N GLU A 30 7.05 1.73 5.89
CA GLU A 30 8.14 1.87 4.93
C GLU A 30 7.71 1.59 3.49
N ALA A 31 6.54 0.96 3.29
CA ALA A 31 6.01 0.61 1.98
C ALA A 31 5.98 1.79 0.98
N LYS A 32 5.69 3.01 1.47
CA LYS A 32 5.64 4.22 0.63
C LYS A 32 7.01 4.64 0.11
N PHE A 33 8.07 4.41 0.87
CA PHE A 33 9.44 4.72 0.47
C PHE A 33 9.95 3.71 -0.54
N GLU A 34 9.62 2.43 -0.35
CA GLU A 34 9.93 1.38 -1.33
C GLU A 34 9.20 1.65 -2.65
N ALA A 35 7.90 1.94 -2.62
CA ALA A 35 7.15 2.28 -3.82
C ALA A 35 7.68 3.56 -4.52
N ALA A 36 8.16 4.55 -3.76
CA ALA A 36 8.79 5.73 -4.34
C ALA A 36 10.14 5.40 -4.99
N ARG A 37 10.95 4.55 -4.34
CA ARG A 37 12.24 4.07 -4.86
C ARG A 37 12.07 3.32 -6.17
N GLU A 38 11.12 2.40 -6.26
CA GLU A 38 10.80 1.66 -7.49
C GLU A 38 10.41 2.59 -8.66
N GLN A 39 9.80 3.74 -8.35
CA GLN A 39 9.33 4.70 -9.36
C GLN A 39 10.32 5.84 -9.62
N GLY A 40 11.48 5.85 -8.96
CA GLY A 40 12.48 6.93 -9.08
C GLY A 40 11.98 8.28 -8.55
N ILE A 41 11.05 8.28 -7.58
CA ILE A 41 10.45 9.49 -7.04
C ILE A 41 11.17 9.87 -5.73
N PRO A 42 11.63 11.13 -5.57
CA PRO A 42 12.39 11.56 -4.39
C PRO A 42 11.45 11.82 -3.20
N LEU A 43 11.00 10.75 -2.54
CA LEU A 43 10.21 10.80 -1.31
C LEU A 43 11.13 10.72 -0.09
N ASP A 44 11.16 11.78 0.71
CA ASP A 44 11.98 11.89 1.93
C ASP A 44 11.15 11.66 3.21
N LYS A 45 11.81 11.40 4.34
CA LYS A 45 11.15 11.31 5.66
C LYS A 45 10.73 12.69 6.20
N GLY A 46 11.37 13.75 5.72
CA GLY A 46 11.09 15.14 6.06
C GLY A 46 10.07 15.81 5.12
N TYR A 47 10.43 16.97 4.59
CA TYR A 47 9.54 17.81 3.80
C TYR A 47 9.47 17.38 2.33
N ASN A 48 8.26 17.11 1.86
CA ASN A 48 7.99 16.65 0.49
C ASN A 48 7.13 17.64 -0.32
N GLY A 49 7.11 18.92 0.05
CA GLY A 49 6.23 19.90 -0.61
C GLY A 49 6.58 20.19 -2.07
N LYS A 50 7.74 19.72 -2.56
CA LYS A 50 8.11 19.76 -3.98
C LYS A 50 7.58 18.56 -4.79
N LEU A 51 7.05 17.53 -4.13
CA LEU A 51 6.45 16.40 -4.84
C LEU A 51 5.19 16.87 -5.56
N THR A 52 5.11 16.57 -6.86
CA THR A 52 3.90 16.85 -7.62
C THR A 52 2.78 15.90 -7.22
N SER A 53 1.53 16.33 -7.42
CA SER A 53 0.36 15.47 -7.21
C SER A 53 0.45 14.18 -8.04
N GLU A 54 1.01 14.25 -9.25
CA GLU A 54 1.26 13.09 -10.10
C GLU A 54 2.26 12.12 -9.46
N GLN A 55 3.38 12.61 -8.93
CA GLN A 55 4.36 11.78 -8.23
C GLN A 55 3.77 11.12 -6.99
N ALA A 56 3.05 11.87 -6.16
CA ALA A 56 2.33 11.31 -5.01
C ALA A 56 1.29 10.25 -5.44
N GLY A 57 0.59 10.52 -6.55
CA GLY A 57 -0.34 9.59 -7.17
C GLY A 57 0.32 8.30 -7.64
N LYS A 58 1.49 8.36 -8.29
CA LYS A 58 2.26 7.18 -8.71
C LYS A 58 2.68 6.30 -7.53
N ILE A 59 3.19 6.91 -6.46
CA ILE A 59 3.54 6.18 -5.22
C ILE A 59 2.31 5.48 -4.64
N GLY A 60 1.22 6.22 -4.45
CA GLY A 60 -0.02 5.69 -3.87
C GLY A 60 -0.67 4.62 -4.74
N GLY A 61 -0.70 4.83 -6.06
CA GLY A 61 -1.27 3.92 -7.04
C GLY A 61 -0.50 2.61 -7.14
N ARG A 62 0.84 2.65 -7.13
CA ARG A 62 1.68 1.47 -7.13
C ARG A 62 1.40 0.58 -5.92
N MET A 63 1.35 1.16 -4.71
CA MET A 63 1.04 0.39 -3.50
C MET A 63 -0.42 -0.09 -3.47
N GLY A 64 -1.37 0.83 -3.65
CA GLY A 64 -2.80 0.55 -3.52
C GLY A 64 -3.30 -0.42 -4.58
N GLY A 65 -2.85 -0.25 -5.83
CA GLY A 65 -3.17 -1.15 -6.93
C GLY A 65 -2.69 -2.57 -6.69
N ASN A 66 -1.44 -2.74 -6.23
CA ASN A 66 -0.91 -4.07 -5.89
C ASN A 66 -1.67 -4.71 -4.73
N MET A 67 -2.01 -3.95 -3.69
CA MET A 67 -2.82 -4.45 -2.57
C MET A 67 -4.19 -4.94 -3.04
N VAL A 68 -4.90 -4.15 -3.85
CA VAL A 68 -6.21 -4.54 -4.38
C VAL A 68 -6.11 -5.77 -5.27
N LYS A 69 -5.11 -5.83 -6.15
CA LYS A 69 -4.85 -7.00 -7.00
C LYS A 69 -4.67 -8.27 -6.18
N GLU A 70 -3.89 -8.19 -5.10
CA GLU A 70 -3.63 -9.31 -4.21
C GLU A 70 -4.87 -9.72 -3.40
N LEU A 71 -5.69 -8.77 -2.94
CA LEU A 71 -6.97 -9.06 -2.29
C LEU A 71 -7.94 -9.80 -3.23
N VAL A 72 -8.04 -9.34 -4.49
CA VAL A 72 -8.88 -9.99 -5.49
C VAL A 72 -8.41 -11.41 -5.76
N ARG A 73 -7.08 -11.63 -5.90
CA ARG A 73 -6.50 -12.97 -6.07
C ARG A 73 -6.87 -13.90 -4.91
N MET A 74 -6.68 -13.45 -3.66
CA MET A 74 -7.04 -14.23 -2.46
C MET A 74 -8.53 -14.58 -2.43
N ALA A 75 -9.39 -13.64 -2.80
CA ALA A 75 -10.84 -13.87 -2.85
C ALA A 75 -11.20 -14.92 -3.91
N GLN A 76 -10.62 -14.83 -5.12
CA GLN A 76 -10.82 -15.81 -6.18
C GLN A 76 -10.38 -17.21 -5.76
N GLU A 77 -9.21 -17.34 -5.12
CA GLU A 77 -8.72 -18.63 -4.61
C GLU A 77 -9.65 -19.23 -3.55
N ASN A 78 -10.16 -18.42 -2.63
CA ASN A 78 -11.10 -18.89 -1.62
C ASN A 78 -12.44 -19.32 -2.20
N LEU A 79 -12.90 -18.68 -3.29
CA LEU A 79 -14.11 -19.09 -4.00
C LEU A 79 -13.90 -20.40 -4.77
N SER A 80 -12.72 -20.62 -5.35
CA SER A 80 -12.40 -21.86 -6.09
C SER A 80 -12.22 -23.10 -5.22
N LYS A 81 -12.00 -22.91 -3.90
CA LYS A 81 -11.82 -23.99 -2.92
C LYS A 81 -13.13 -24.43 -2.26
N LYS A 82 -14.25 -23.81 -2.62
CA LYS A 82 -15.59 -24.25 -2.27
C LYS A 82 -16.13 -25.17 -3.34
#